data_AF-A0A140L5B7-F1
#
_entry.id   AF-A0A140L5B7-F1
#
_cell.length_a   1.000
_cell.length_b   1.000
_cell.length_c   1.000
_cell.angle_alpha   90.00
_cell.angle_beta   90.00
_cell.angle_gamma   90.00
#
_symmetry.space_group_name_H-M   'P 1'
#
loop_
_entity.id
_entity.type
_entity.pdbx_description
1 polymer ?
#
loop_
_entity_poly.entity_id
_entity_poly.type
_entity_poly.pdbx_seq_one_letter_code
_entity_poly.pdbx_strand_id
1 'polypeptide(L)'
;MKVNQVFSSTYKDFQVRENKSPIDFGTFLKDAISKVNALEIQSQKADALLAIDEIENIHEVMIAAQKAEVALQFTMEIKNKIMEAYREIMRLQV
;
A
#
# COMPACT_ATOMS: atom_id res chain seq x y z
N MET A 1 -41.12 12.63 -39.52
CA MET A 1 -40.88 12.48 -38.06
C MET A 1 -40.09 11.19 -37.83
N LYS A 2 -38.77 11.27 -37.57
CA LYS A 2 -37.87 10.13 -37.24
C LYS A 2 -36.78 10.57 -36.24
N VAL A 3 -37.18 11.18 -35.13
CA VAL A 3 -36.23 11.64 -34.10
C VAL A 3 -36.19 10.70 -32.89
N ASN A 4 -37.06 9.68 -32.81
CA ASN A 4 -37.16 8.75 -31.67
C ASN A 4 -36.23 7.51 -31.76
N GLN A 5 -35.29 7.46 -32.71
CA GLN A 5 -34.34 6.34 -32.83
C GLN A 5 -32.88 6.76 -32.60
N VAL A 6 -32.63 8.05 -32.34
CA VAL A 6 -31.29 8.56 -32.04
C VAL A 6 -31.08 8.67 -30.52
N PHE A 7 -32.16 8.68 -29.72
CA PHE A 7 -32.07 8.74 -28.26
C PHE A 7 -31.96 7.38 -27.58
N SER A 8 -32.20 6.25 -28.26
CA SER A 8 -32.06 4.91 -27.66
C SER A 8 -30.66 4.31 -27.83
N SER A 9 -29.81 4.86 -28.70
CA SER A 9 -28.40 4.41 -28.82
C SER A 9 -27.48 4.96 -27.74
N THR A 10 -27.92 5.96 -26.96
CA THR A 10 -27.13 6.58 -25.88
C THR A 10 -27.49 6.06 -24.47
N TYR A 11 -28.42 5.11 -24.34
CA TYR A 11 -28.73 4.44 -23.06
C TYR A 11 -28.26 2.97 -23.03
N LYS A 12 -27.49 2.51 -24.02
CA LYS A 12 -27.03 1.12 -24.10
C LYS A 12 -25.63 0.88 -23.50
N ASP A 13 -24.91 1.93 -23.14
CA ASP A 13 -23.58 1.83 -22.53
C ASP A 13 -23.57 1.90 -21.00
N PHE A 14 -24.72 2.16 -20.36
CA PHE A 14 -24.89 1.96 -18.92
C PHE A 14 -25.47 0.56 -18.64
N GLN A 15 -24.85 -0.47 -19.19
CA GLN A 15 -24.93 -1.79 -18.58
C GLN A 15 -23.88 -1.82 -17.47
N VAL A 16 -24.37 -1.70 -16.23
CA VAL A 16 -23.62 -2.04 -15.02
C VAL A 16 -23.03 -3.42 -15.24
N ARG A 17 -21.72 -3.46 -15.52
CA ARG A 17 -20.96 -4.70 -15.51
C ARG A 17 -20.88 -5.15 -14.06
N GLU A 18 -21.80 -6.02 -13.70
CA GLU A 18 -21.72 -6.81 -12.48
C GLU A 18 -20.42 -7.64 -12.51
N ASN A 19 -19.69 -7.61 -11.41
CA ASN A 19 -18.58 -8.48 -11.05
C ASN A 19 -17.32 -8.49 -11.96
N LYS A 20 -16.52 -7.43 -11.87
CA LYS A 20 -15.11 -7.67 -11.53
C LYS A 20 -14.99 -7.45 -10.04
N SER A 21 -14.92 -8.56 -9.29
CA SER A 21 -14.63 -8.56 -7.87
C SER A 21 -13.54 -7.51 -7.60
N PRO A 22 -13.83 -6.44 -6.83
CA PRO A 22 -12.75 -5.59 -6.34
C PRO A 22 -11.83 -6.54 -5.59
N ILE A 23 -10.55 -6.61 -5.99
CA ILE A 23 -9.54 -7.50 -5.39
C ILE A 23 -9.89 -7.63 -3.91
N ASP A 24 -10.38 -8.81 -3.53
CA ASP A 24 -10.97 -9.00 -2.21
C ASP A 24 -9.93 -8.54 -1.19
N PHE A 25 -10.32 -7.59 -0.34
CA PHE A 25 -9.40 -6.97 0.60
C PHE A 25 -8.73 -8.04 1.48
N GLY A 26 -9.43 -9.14 1.76
CA GLY A 26 -8.86 -10.30 2.45
C GLY A 26 -7.70 -10.94 1.68
N THR A 27 -7.82 -11.06 0.36
CA THR A 27 -6.75 -11.56 -0.52
C THR A 27 -5.57 -10.59 -0.58
N PHE A 28 -5.83 -9.29 -0.74
CA PHE A 28 -4.76 -8.27 -0.72
C PHE A 28 -4.01 -8.24 0.62
N LEU A 29 -4.74 -8.31 1.74
CA LEU A 29 -4.17 -8.34 3.08
C LEU A 29 -3.34 -9.61 3.31
N LYS A 30 -3.82 -10.77 2.84
CA LYS A 30 -3.09 -12.03 2.92
C LYS A 30 -1.78 -11.99 2.12
N ASP A 31 -1.79 -11.38 0.94
CA ASP A 31 -0.59 -11.21 0.12
C ASP A 31 0.40 -10.23 0.77
N ALA A 32 -0.10 -9.16 1.39
CA ALA A 32 0.73 -8.21 2.12
C ALA A 32 1.40 -8.86 3.34
N ILE A 33 0.65 -9.63 4.15
CA ILE A 33 1.20 -10.38 5.29
C ILE A 33 2.23 -11.40 4.81
N SER A 34 1.96 -12.10 3.71
CA SER A 34 2.90 -13.08 3.14
C SER A 34 4.20 -12.43 2.68
N LYS A 35 4.13 -11.22 2.11
CA LYS A 35 5.30 -10.42 1.74
C LYS A 35 6.11 -9.96 2.95
N VAL A 36 5.45 -9.54 4.02
CA VAL A 36 6.14 -9.14 5.26
C VAL A 36 6.88 -10.33 5.86
N ASN A 37 6.25 -11.51 5.92
CA ASN A 37 6.92 -12.73 6.41
C ASN A 37 8.14 -13.11 5.56
N ALA A 38 8.07 -12.95 4.24
CA ALA A 38 9.22 -13.20 3.37
C ALA A 38 10.37 -12.21 3.63
N LEU A 39 10.06 -10.93 3.87
CA LEU A 39 11.04 -9.92 4.24
C LEU A 39 11.65 -10.16 5.62
N GLU A 40 10.86 -10.65 6.58
CA GLU A 40 11.33 -11.00 7.92
C GLU A 40 12.37 -12.13 7.89
N ILE A 41 12.11 -13.19 7.12
CA ILE A 41 13.06 -14.29 6.93
C ILE A 41 14.35 -13.79 6.26
N GLN A 42 14.24 -12.86 5.30
CA GLN A 42 15.40 -12.25 4.65
C GLN A 42 16.20 -11.37 5.62
N SER A 43 15.52 -10.63 6.49
CA SER A 43 16.14 -9.83 7.56
C SER A 43 16.89 -10.73 8.54
N GLN A 44 16.29 -11.82 9.01
CA GLN A 44 16.95 -12.77 9.93
C GLN A 44 18.23 -13.35 9.31
N LYS A 45 18.24 -13.60 8.00
CA LYS A 45 19.43 -14.05 7.29
C LYS A 45 20.48 -12.95 7.16
N ALA A 46 20.07 -11.70 6.96
CA ALA A 46 20.97 -10.55 6.96
C ALA A 46 21.56 -10.31 8.35
N ASP A 47 20.75 -10.36 9.41
CA ASP A 47 21.19 -10.23 10.80
C ASP A 47 22.19 -11.31 11.19
N ALA A 48 21.98 -12.54 10.72
CA ALA A 48 22.94 -13.63 10.90
C ALA A 48 24.27 -13.36 10.20
N LEU A 49 24.28 -12.67 9.05
CA LEU A 49 25.50 -12.26 8.33
C LEU A 49 26.18 -11.04 8.98
N LEU A 50 25.41 -10.11 9.55
CA LEU A 50 25.93 -8.98 10.33
C LEU A 50 26.64 -9.46 11.62
N ALA A 51 26.15 -10.53 12.24
CA ALA A 51 26.71 -11.10 13.48
C ALA A 51 28.07 -11.79 13.29
N ILE A 52 28.50 -12.05 12.05
CA ILE A 52 29.79 -12.71 11.72
C ILE A 52 30.95 -11.69 11.64
N ASP A 53 30.70 -10.43 12.02
CA ASP A 53 31.70 -9.35 12.10
C ASP A 53 32.41 -9.07 10.77
N GLU A 54 31.68 -9.24 9.66
CA GLU A 54 32.17 -9.05 8.28
C GLU A 54 31.94 -7.61 7.76
N ILE A 55 31.92 -6.60 8.64
CA ILE A 55 31.62 -5.21 8.25
C ILE A 55 32.75 -4.29 8.65
N GLU A 56 33.63 -4.00 7.69
CA GLU A 56 34.78 -3.11 7.79
C GLU A 56 34.43 -1.63 8.11
N ASN A 57 33.15 -1.25 8.25
CA ASN A 57 32.73 0.15 8.26
C ASN A 57 31.63 0.50 9.28
N ILE A 58 32.02 0.72 10.54
CA ILE A 58 31.16 1.28 11.61
C ILE A 58 30.46 2.60 11.23
N HIS A 59 31.04 3.39 10.32
CA HIS A 59 30.48 4.66 9.86
C HIS A 59 29.23 4.48 8.98
N GLU A 60 29.21 3.42 8.16
CA GLU A 60 28.06 3.12 7.31
C GLU A 60 26.85 2.69 8.13
N VAL A 61 27.07 1.95 9.23
CA VAL A 61 26.01 1.56 10.18
C VAL A 61 25.39 2.79 10.84
N MET A 62 26.21 3.75 11.29
CA MET A 62 25.72 5.00 11.89
C MET A 62 24.92 5.84 10.89
N ILE A 63 25.37 5.94 9.63
CA ILE A 63 24.64 6.65 8.57
C ILE A 63 23.32 5.93 8.26
N ALA A 64 23.34 4.60 8.18
CA ALA A 64 22.14 3.80 7.95
C ALA A 64 21.12 3.97 9.08
N ALA A 65 21.58 3.99 10.34
CA ALA A 65 20.74 4.23 11.51
C ALA A 65 20.08 5.62 11.46
N GLN A 66 20.85 6.67 11.14
CA GLN A 66 20.29 8.02 10.99
C GLN A 66 19.26 8.11 9.85
N LYS A 67 19.53 7.47 8.71
CA LYS A 67 18.57 7.40 7.59
C LYS A 67 17.29 6.67 7.99
N ALA A 68 17.41 5.57 8.73
CA ALA A 68 16.27 4.80 9.21
C ALA A 68 15.41 5.60 10.19
N GLU A 69 16.03 6.36 11.10
CA GLU A 69 15.33 7.24 12.04
C GLU A 69 14.48 8.28 11.31
N VAL A 70 15.07 8.99 10.34
CA VAL A 70 14.35 10.00 9.54
C VAL A 70 13.23 9.36 8.72
N ALA A 71 13.48 8.22 8.10
CA ALA A 71 12.46 7.49 7.33
C ALA A 71 11.29 7.02 8.20
N LEU A 72 11.57 6.59 9.44
CA LEU A 72 10.55 6.19 10.41
C LEU A 72 9.68 7.38 10.82
N GLN A 73 10.30 8.52 11.14
CA GLN A 73 9.58 9.76 11.46
C GLN A 73 8.65 10.17 10.32
N PHE A 74 9.16 10.20 9.10
CA PHE A 74 8.37 10.50 7.91
C PHE A 74 7.20 9.51 7.71
N THR A 75 7.44 8.22 7.95
CA THR A 75 6.40 7.19 7.85
C THR A 75 5.29 7.41 8.87
N MET A 76 5.62 7.82 10.09
CA MET A 76 4.63 8.16 11.12
C MET A 76 3.77 9.35 10.69
N GLU A 77 4.36 10.39 10.10
CA GLU A 77 3.63 11.54 9.57
C GLU A 77 2.66 11.14 8.46
N ILE A 78 3.13 10.34 7.49
CA ILE A 78 2.27 9.80 6.42
C ILE A 78 1.13 8.97 7.00
N LYS A 79 1.41 8.05 7.92
CA LYS A 79 0.39 7.23 8.58
C LYS A 79 -0.66 8.11 9.23
N ASN A 80 -0.25 9.13 9.98
CA ASN A 80 -1.17 10.05 10.64
C ASN A 80 -2.04 10.79 9.61
N LYS A 81 -1.45 11.25 8.50
CA LYS A 81 -2.18 11.95 7.43
C LYS A 81 -3.19 11.06 6.71
N ILE A 82 -2.84 9.79 6.47
CA ILE A 82 -3.76 8.81 5.88
C ILE A 82 -4.93 8.54 6.82
N MET A 83 -4.68 8.40 8.13
CA MET A 83 -5.73 8.23 9.13
C MET A 83 -6.67 9.44 9.21
N GLU A 84 -6.13 10.66 9.09
CA GLU A 84 -6.93 11.89 8.98
C GLU A 84 -7.79 11.89 7.71
N ALA A 85 -7.19 11.59 6.56
CA ALA A 85 -7.91 11.54 5.28
C ALA A 85 -9.04 10.50 5.30
N TYR A 86 -8.80 9.33 5.91
CA TYR A 86 -9.83 8.32 6.11
C TYR A 86 -10.99 8.85 6.97
N ARG A 87 -10.69 9.48 8.12
CA ARG A 87 -11.72 10.09 8.96
C ARG A 87 -12.53 11.16 8.23
N GLU A 88 -11.87 11.98 7.41
CA GLU A 88 -12.55 13.03 6.65
C GLU A 88 -13.48 12.46 5.58
N ILE A 89 -13.06 11.41 4.85
CA ILE A 89 -13.92 10.72 3.87
C ILE A 89 -15.16 10.12 4.55
N MET A 90 -15.00 9.52 5.74
CA MET A 90 -16.15 8.98 6.48
C MET A 90 -17.11 10.08 6.94
N ARG A 91 -16.60 11.29 7.24
CA ARG A 91 -17.43 12.45 7.61
C ARG A 91 -18.20 13.05 6.44
N LEU A 92 -17.74 12.84 5.19
CA LEU A 92 -18.46 13.28 3.99
C LEU A 92 -19.64 12.38 3.61
N GLN A 93 -19.72 11.16 4.16
CA GLN A 93 -20.73 10.15 3.78
C GLN A 93 -21.95 10.08 4.73
N VAL A 94 -22.06 11.00 5.70
CA VAL A 94 -23.29 11.16 6.51
C VAL A 94 -24.22 12.23 5.97
#